data_AF-A0A7S4C9G1-F1
#
_entry.id   AF-A0A7S4C9G1-F1
#
_cell.length_a   1.000
_cell.length_b   1.000
_cell.length_c   1.000
_cell.angle_alpha   90.00
_cell.angle_beta   90.00
_cell.angle_gamma   90.00
#
_symmetry.space_group_name_H-M   'P 1'
#
loop_
_entity.id
_entity.type
_entity.pdbx_description
1 polymer ?
#
loop_
_entity_poly.entity_id
_entity_poly.type
_entity_poly.pdbx_seq_one_letter_code
_entity_poly.pdbx_strand_id
1 'polypeptide(L)'
;AVYSWATISFGIRFSNLTNRGIITNGPYRYTKHPAYIAKNLSWWMESVPFVSNQGPWVALRCTTCIAMGSFVYYNRAMTEERHLMADPEYAAYAEYMKTHGMFAPVQRVASALWRRIQARTKAKETAETEQSI
;
A
#
# COMPACT_ATOMS: atom_id res chain seq x y z
N ALA A 1 5.71 -18.15 -6.79
CA ALA A 1 7.04 -17.59 -7.08
C ALA A 1 7.35 -16.34 -6.27
N VAL A 2 6.66 -15.20 -6.49
CA VAL A 2 6.96 -13.92 -5.79
C VAL A 2 6.72 -13.99 -4.28
N TYR A 3 5.63 -14.62 -3.82
CA TYR A 3 5.36 -14.84 -2.40
C TYR A 3 6.47 -15.67 -1.74
N SER A 4 6.78 -16.83 -2.32
CA SER A 4 7.85 -17.72 -1.83
C SER A 4 9.21 -17.02 -1.80
N TRP A 5 9.52 -16.19 -2.81
CA TRP A 5 10.77 -15.42 -2.84
C TRP A 5 10.82 -14.35 -1.74
N ALA A 6 9.70 -13.67 -1.46
CA ALA A 6 9.59 -12.74 -0.34
C ALA A 6 9.74 -13.45 1.01
N THR A 7 9.09 -14.61 1.20
CA THR A 7 9.21 -15.43 2.41
C THR A 7 10.63 -15.96 2.62
N ILE A 8 11.27 -16.47 1.57
CA ILE A 8 12.67 -16.92 1.61
C ILE A 8 13.62 -15.77 1.94
N SER A 9 13.38 -14.57 1.39
CA SER A 9 14.17 -13.38 1.70
C SER A 9 14.01 -12.93 3.16
N PHE A 10 12.88 -13.26 3.79
CA PHE A 10 12.62 -12.97 5.21
C PHE A 10 13.28 -13.98 6.16
N GLY A 11 13.36 -15.26 5.76
CA GLY A 11 14.02 -16.32 6.52
C GLY A 11 13.57 -16.40 7.99
N ILE A 12 14.52 -16.59 8.91
CA ILE A 12 14.30 -16.69 10.37
C ILE A 12 13.96 -15.35 11.05
N ARG A 13 13.94 -14.24 10.30
CA ARG A 13 13.62 -12.90 10.80
C ARG A 13 12.12 -12.61 10.77
N PHE A 14 11.31 -13.58 10.33
CA PHE A 14 9.85 -13.51 10.31
C PHE A 14 9.31 -13.54 11.75
N SER A 15 9.27 -12.38 12.39
CA SER A 15 8.66 -12.18 13.70
C SER A 15 7.59 -11.11 13.60
N ASN A 16 6.38 -11.45 14.04
CA ASN A 16 5.23 -10.56 14.03
C ASN A 16 5.25 -9.55 15.20
N LEU A 17 6.17 -9.71 16.16
CA LEU A 17 6.20 -8.96 17.43
C LEU A 17 7.58 -8.33 17.75
N THR A 18 8.63 -8.67 17.01
CA THR A 18 9.98 -8.13 17.23
C THR A 18 10.67 -7.78 15.91
N ASN A 19 11.14 -6.55 15.79
CA ASN A 19 11.83 -6.08 14.60
C ASN A 19 13.27 -6.65 14.59
N ARG A 20 13.51 -7.73 13.84
CA ARG A 20 14.82 -8.44 13.76
C ARG A 20 15.70 -7.95 12.60
N GLY A 21 15.69 -6.64 12.38
CA GLY A 21 16.46 -5.96 11.34
C GLY A 21 15.71 -5.78 10.03
N ILE A 22 16.02 -4.67 9.35
CA ILE A 22 15.32 -4.24 8.13
C ILE A 22 15.92 -4.94 6.92
N ILE A 23 15.05 -5.57 6.13
CA ILE A 23 15.45 -6.30 4.92
C ILE A 23 15.23 -5.39 3.72
N THR A 24 16.33 -4.95 3.11
CA THR A 24 16.33 -4.05 1.95
C THR A 24 16.70 -4.76 0.64
N ASN A 25 16.98 -6.07 0.70
CA ASN A 25 17.46 -6.88 -0.42
C ASN A 25 16.35 -7.74 -1.05
N GLY A 26 16.57 -8.14 -2.30
CA GLY A 26 15.67 -9.04 -3.04
C GLY A 26 14.35 -8.35 -3.43
N PRO A 27 13.18 -8.99 -3.26
CA PRO A 27 11.88 -8.44 -3.66
C PRO A 27 11.49 -7.20 -2.86
N TYR A 28 12.12 -6.97 -1.70
CA TYR A 28 11.92 -5.78 -0.87
C TYR A 28 12.51 -4.52 -1.52
N ARG A 29 13.46 -4.64 -2.47
CA ARG A 29 13.98 -3.49 -3.23
C ARG A 29 12.90 -2.79 -4.08
N TYR A 30 11.88 -3.52 -4.53
CA TYR A 30 10.85 -2.98 -5.41
C TYR A 30 9.63 -2.45 -4.67
N THR A 31 9.35 -2.98 -3.48
CA THR A 31 8.19 -2.63 -2.67
C THR A 31 8.45 -2.99 -1.20
N LYS A 32 7.91 -2.20 -0.27
CA LYS A 32 8.08 -2.43 1.18
C LYS A 32 7.42 -3.74 1.65
N HIS A 33 6.35 -4.18 1.00
CA HIS A 33 5.57 -5.34 1.40
C HIS A 33 5.24 -6.29 0.22
N PRO A 34 6.26 -6.94 -0.39
CA PRO A 34 6.07 -7.80 -1.56
C PRO A 34 5.19 -9.02 -1.25
N ALA A 35 5.28 -9.55 -0.03
CA ALA A 35 4.46 -10.67 0.42
C ALA A 35 2.96 -10.32 0.47
N TYR A 36 2.60 -9.10 0.89
CA TYR A 36 1.20 -8.67 0.94
C TYR A 36 0.62 -8.44 -0.45
N ILE A 37 1.43 -7.90 -1.37
CA ILE A 37 1.01 -7.74 -2.77
C ILE A 37 0.78 -9.11 -3.41
N ALA A 38 1.72 -10.03 -3.25
CA ALA A 38 1.57 -11.37 -3.79
C ALA A 38 0.36 -12.13 -3.21
N LYS A 39 0.09 -11.96 -1.91
CA LYS A 39 -1.04 -12.58 -1.22
C LYS A 39 -2.39 -11.98 -1.63
N ASN A 40 -2.47 -10.66 -1.82
CA ASN A 40 -3.67 -10.04 -2.40
C ASN A 40 -3.87 -10.51 -3.84
N LEU A 41 -2.81 -10.51 -4.66
CA LEU A 41 -2.90 -10.93 -6.05
C LEU A 41 -3.33 -12.40 -6.18
N SER A 42 -2.88 -13.29 -5.29
CA SER A 42 -3.37 -14.68 -5.26
C SER A 42 -4.86 -14.76 -4.93
N TRP A 43 -5.36 -13.97 -3.98
CA TRP A 43 -6.78 -13.94 -3.65
C TRP A 43 -7.64 -13.41 -4.80
N TRP A 44 -7.15 -12.39 -5.50
CA TRP A 44 -7.80 -11.90 -6.71
C TRP A 44 -7.78 -12.94 -7.84
N MET A 45 -6.62 -13.57 -8.12
CA MET A 45 -6.50 -14.59 -9.17
C MET A 45 -7.31 -15.85 -8.88
N GLU A 46 -7.40 -16.27 -7.63
CA GLU A 46 -8.21 -17.43 -7.23
C GLU A 46 -9.70 -17.13 -7.34
N SER A 47 -10.13 -15.89 -7.10
CA SER A 47 -11.55 -15.55 -7.09
C SER A 47 -12.12 -15.17 -8.46
N VAL A 48 -11.31 -14.58 -9.35
CA VAL A 48 -11.72 -14.17 -10.72
C VAL A 48 -12.39 -15.28 -11.55
N PRO A 49 -11.87 -16.53 -11.62
CA PRO A 49 -12.48 -17.56 -12.46
C PRO A 49 -13.87 -18.01 -11.97
N PHE A 50 -14.17 -17.90 -10.67
CA PHE A 50 -15.44 -18.39 -10.10
C PHE A 50 -16.54 -17.33 -10.04
N VAL A 51 -16.20 -16.07 -10.30
CA VAL A 51 -17.12 -14.92 -10.24
C VAL A 51 -18.10 -14.87 -11.42
N SER A 52 -17.72 -15.36 -12.60
CA SER A 52 -18.54 -15.23 -13.82
C SER A 52 -19.72 -16.22 -13.91
N ASN A 53 -19.63 -17.37 -13.23
CA ASN A 53 -20.59 -18.47 -13.42
C ASN A 53 -21.79 -18.44 -12.46
N GLN A 54 -21.86 -17.48 -11.55
CA GLN A 54 -22.85 -17.42 -10.45
C GLN A 54 -23.78 -16.19 -10.52
N GLY A 55 -23.64 -15.36 -11.55
CA GLY A 55 -24.45 -14.14 -11.76
C GLY A 55 -23.88 -12.87 -11.12
N PRO A 56 -24.33 -11.68 -11.57
CA PRO A 56 -23.73 -10.38 -11.25
C PRO A 56 -23.81 -10.00 -9.77
N TRP A 57 -24.85 -10.44 -9.05
CA TRP A 57 -24.98 -10.17 -7.61
C TRP A 57 -23.98 -10.96 -6.76
N VAL A 58 -23.73 -12.21 -7.11
CA VAL A 58 -22.72 -13.04 -6.44
C VAL A 58 -21.33 -12.49 -6.76
N ALA A 59 -21.09 -12.10 -8.01
CA ALA A 59 -19.87 -11.43 -8.43
C ALA A 59 -19.56 -10.18 -7.59
N LEU A 60 -20.54 -9.30 -7.40
CA LEU A 60 -20.40 -8.08 -6.62
C LEU A 60 -20.08 -8.39 -5.16
N ARG A 61 -20.79 -9.34 -4.53
CA ARG A 61 -20.56 -9.74 -3.13
C ARG A 61 -19.15 -10.30 -2.94
N CYS A 62 -18.74 -11.24 -3.78
CA CYS A 62 -17.40 -11.85 -3.71
C CYS A 62 -16.30 -10.81 -3.90
N THR A 63 -16.45 -9.94 -4.91
CA THR A 63 -15.51 -8.82 -5.16
C THR A 63 -15.43 -7.89 -3.95
N THR A 64 -16.56 -7.57 -3.33
CA THR A 64 -16.62 -6.71 -2.15
C THR A 64 -15.92 -7.36 -0.94
N CYS A 65 -16.14 -8.65 -0.70
CA CYS A 65 -15.47 -9.38 0.39
C CYS A 65 -13.95 -9.42 0.22
N ILE A 66 -13.47 -9.66 -1.01
CA ILE A 66 -12.03 -9.67 -1.31
C ILE A 66 -11.46 -8.26 -1.17
N ALA A 67 -12.16 -7.23 -1.65
CA ALA A 67 -11.75 -5.84 -1.49
C ALA A 67 -11.65 -5.44 -0.01
N MET A 68 -12.62 -5.86 0.82
CA MET A 68 -12.55 -5.67 2.28
C MET A 68 -11.35 -6.41 2.90
N GLY A 69 -11.08 -7.64 2.47
CA GLY A 69 -9.88 -8.38 2.86
C GLY A 69 -8.60 -7.62 2.51
N SER A 70 -8.48 -7.14 1.26
CA SER A 70 -7.36 -6.32 0.83
C SER A 70 -7.22 -5.03 1.65
N PHE A 71 -8.34 -4.40 2.02
CA PHE A 71 -8.35 -3.20 2.85
C PHE A 71 -7.80 -3.47 4.26
N VAL A 72 -8.09 -4.61 4.88
CA VAL A 72 -7.52 -4.99 6.17
C VAL A 72 -5.99 -5.12 6.06
N TYR A 73 -5.47 -5.77 5.02
CA TYR A 73 -4.02 -5.90 4.81
C TYR A 73 -3.35 -4.55 4.53
N TYR A 74 -4.05 -3.66 3.82
CA TYR A 74 -3.58 -2.29 3.62
C TYR A 74 -3.46 -1.53 4.95
N ASN A 75 -4.49 -1.59 5.80
CA ASN A 75 -4.42 -0.97 7.13
C ASN A 75 -3.29 -1.57 7.97
N ARG A 76 -3.10 -2.89 7.90
CA ARG A 76 -2.03 -3.57 8.62
C ARG A 76 -0.65 -3.11 8.17
N ALA A 77 -0.43 -2.99 6.86
CA ALA A 77 0.81 -2.46 6.31
C ALA A 77 1.03 -1.01 6.81
N MET A 78 0.00 -0.16 6.75
CA MET A 78 0.11 1.21 7.23
C MET A 78 0.45 1.31 8.72
N THR A 79 -0.13 0.43 9.56
CA THR A 79 0.21 0.37 10.98
C THR A 79 1.63 -0.11 11.22
N GLU A 80 2.08 -1.15 10.52
CA GLU A 80 3.47 -1.63 10.59
C GLU A 80 4.43 -0.53 10.17
N GLU A 81 4.17 0.19 9.06
CA GLU A 81 4.99 1.32 8.63
C GLU A 81 5.03 2.42 9.69
N ARG A 82 3.89 2.77 10.30
CA ARG A 82 3.85 3.80 11.35
C ARG A 82 4.69 3.41 12.57
N HIS A 83 4.64 2.15 12.97
CA HIS A 83 5.46 1.64 14.08
C HIS A 83 6.95 1.58 13.71
N LEU A 84 7.28 1.16 12.48
CA LEU A 84 8.64 1.05 11.98
C LEU A 84 9.28 2.42 11.70
N MET A 85 8.50 3.45 11.37
CA MET A 85 8.99 4.83 11.14
C MET A 85 9.58 5.49 12.39
N ALA A 86 9.42 4.90 13.58
CA ALA A 86 10.15 5.31 14.78
C ALA A 86 11.65 4.95 14.71
N ASP A 87 12.03 4.00 13.83
CA ASP A 87 13.41 3.57 13.62
C ASP A 87 14.08 4.41 12.50
N PRO A 88 15.22 5.07 12.77
CA PRO A 88 15.93 5.88 11.77
C PRO A 88 16.40 5.07 10.56
N GLU A 89 16.72 3.77 10.71
CA GLU A 89 17.10 2.93 9.58
C GLU A 89 15.91 2.70 8.62
N TYR A 90 14.71 2.58 9.18
CA TYR A 90 13.49 2.44 8.38
C TYR A 90 13.09 3.74 7.70
N ALA A 91 13.29 4.87 8.36
CA ALA A 91 13.04 6.18 7.77
C ALA A 91 13.92 6.40 6.52
N ALA A 92 15.21 6.08 6.60
CA ALA A 92 16.13 6.14 5.45
C ALA A 92 15.71 5.19 4.33
N TYR A 93 15.27 3.98 4.66
CA TYR A 93 14.75 3.02 3.69
C TYR A 93 13.43 3.49 3.04
N ALA A 94 12.52 4.08 3.80
CA ALA A 94 11.26 4.61 3.29
C ALA A 94 11.50 5.78 2.33
N GLU A 95 12.51 6.61 2.59
CA GLU A 95 12.93 7.68 1.68
C GLU A 95 13.57 7.14 0.40
N TYR A 96 14.44 6.14 0.50
CA TYR A 96 14.96 5.41 -0.65
C TYR A 96 13.83 4.80 -1.50
N MET A 97 12.80 4.23 -0.86
CA MET A 97 11.64 3.66 -1.55
C MET A 97 10.80 4.72 -2.27
N LYS A 98 10.70 5.95 -1.75
CA LYS A 98 9.99 7.05 -2.45
C LYS A 98 10.67 7.45 -3.76
N THR A 99 11.94 7.08 -3.93
CA THR A 99 12.72 7.39 -5.14
C THR A 99 12.88 6.20 -6.07
N HIS A 100 13.08 5.00 -5.52
CA HIS A 100 13.41 3.78 -6.27
C HIS A 100 12.33 2.70 -6.23
N GLY A 101 11.26 2.89 -5.45
CA GLY A 101 10.16 1.94 -5.37
C GLY A 101 9.34 1.89 -6.66
N MET A 102 8.80 0.71 -6.98
CA MET A 102 7.99 0.48 -8.19
C MET A 102 6.74 1.39 -8.25
N PHE A 103 6.21 1.81 -7.09
CA PHE A 103 5.05 2.71 -6.97
C PHE A 103 5.42 4.18 -6.77
N ALA A 104 6.72 4.53 -6.74
CA ALA A 104 7.20 5.90 -6.59
C ALA A 104 6.58 6.91 -7.58
N PRO A 105 6.46 6.63 -8.89
CA PRO A 105 5.85 7.58 -9.83
C PRO A 105 4.37 7.81 -9.51
N VAL A 106 3.62 6.77 -9.15
CA VAL A 106 2.20 6.87 -8.77
C VAL A 106 2.03 7.70 -7.51
N GLN A 107 2.87 7.48 -6.49
CA GLN A 107 2.84 8.24 -5.24
C GLN A 107 3.19 9.73 -5.45
N ARG A 108 4.12 10.04 -6.37
CA ARG A 108 4.43 11.43 -6.75
C ARG A 108 3.26 12.10 -7.44
N VAL A 109 2.60 11.42 -8.37
CA VAL A 109 1.41 11.96 -9.06
C VAL A 109 0.27 12.16 -8.08
N ALA A 110 -0.03 11.19 -7.22
CA ALA A 110 -1.07 11.29 -6.21
C ALA A 110 -0.81 12.45 -5.22
N SER A 111 0.42 12.60 -4.73
CA SER A 111 0.78 13.71 -3.82
C SER A 111 0.80 15.08 -4.51
N ALA A 112 1.12 15.15 -5.81
CA ALA A 112 1.01 16.37 -6.59
C ALA A 112 -0.46 16.77 -6.83
N LEU A 113 -1.33 15.80 -7.16
CA LEU A 113 -2.76 16.01 -7.30
C LEU A 113 -3.40 16.46 -5.97
N TRP A 114 -3.03 15.83 -4.86
CA TRP A 114 -3.52 16.20 -3.53
C TRP A 114 -3.14 17.64 -3.16
N ARG A 115 -1.88 18.04 -3.41
CA ARG A 115 -1.42 19.41 -3.20
C ARG A 115 -2.19 20.42 -4.07
N ARG A 116 -2.52 20.07 -5.32
CA ARG A 116 -3.34 20.90 -6.20
C ARG A 116 -4.77 21.06 -5.69
N ILE A 117 -5.36 20.00 -5.15
CA ILE A 117 -6.71 20.04 -4.55
C ILE A 117 -6.70 20.98 -3.33
N GLN A 118 -5.74 20.81 -2.42
CA GLN A 118 -5.63 21.68 -1.24
C GLN A 118 -5.41 23.15 -1.60
N ALA A 119 -4.55 23.43 -2.60
CA ALA A 119 -4.32 24.78 -3.08
C ALA A 119 -5.59 25.41 -3.68
N ARG A 120 -6.41 24.63 -4.39
CA ARG A 120 -7.71 25.07 -4.91
C ARG A 120 -8.71 25.37 -3.80
N THR A 121 -8.80 24.52 -2.77
CA THR A 121 -9.69 24.75 -1.63
C THR A 121 -9.31 26.03 -0.90
N LYS A 122 -8.03 26.23 -0.60
CA LYS A 122 -7.53 27.42 0.09
C LYS A 122 -7.75 28.71 -0.74
N ALA A 123 -7.58 28.64 -2.05
CA ALA A 123 -7.87 29.77 -2.95
C ALA A 123 -9.37 30.13 -2.96
N LYS A 124 -10.26 29.13 -2.91
CA LYS A 124 -11.71 29.34 -2.82
C LYS A 124 -12.11 30.02 -1.50
N GLU A 125 -11.56 29.57 -0.38
CA GLU A 125 -11.78 30.18 0.94
C GLU A 125 -11.28 31.64 1.00
N THR A 126 -10.14 31.92 0.36
CA THR A 126 -9.58 33.29 0.32
C THR A 126 -10.46 34.24 -0.49
N ALA A 127 -10.96 33.79 -1.66
CA ALA A 127 -11.85 34.58 -2.51
C ALA A 127 -13.24 34.82 -1.88
N GLU A 128 -13.78 33.83 -1.15
CA GLU A 128 -15.04 33.99 -0.40
C GLU A 128 -14.89 34.97 0.78
N THR A 129 -13.72 34.99 1.42
CA THR A 129 -13.43 35.95 2.52
C THR A 129 -13.32 37.39 1.99
N GLU A 130 -12.65 37.61 0.85
CA GLU A 130 -12.54 38.94 0.22
C GLU A 130 -13.86 39.49 -0.34
N GLN A 131 -14.82 38.64 -0.73
CA GLN A 131 -16.16 39.07 -1.16
C GLN A 131 -17.10 39.40 -0.01
N SER A 132 -16.76 39.02 1.23
CA SER A 132 -17.57 39.26 2.43
C SER A 132 -17.18 40.50 3.23
N ILE A 133 -16.13 41.21 2.79
CA ILE A 133 -15.61 42.48 3.33
C ILE A 133 -16.02 43.61 2.38
#